data_AF-A0A665W5G0-F1
#
_entry.id   AF-A0A665W5G0-F1
#
_cell.length_a   1.000
_cell.length_b   1.000
_cell.length_c   1.000
_cell.angle_alpha   90.00
_cell.angle_beta   90.00
_cell.angle_gamma   90.00
#
_symmetry.space_group_name_H-M   'P 1'
#
loop_
_entity.id
_entity.type
_entity.pdbx_description
1 polymer ?
#
loop_
_entity_poly.entity_id
_entity_poly.type
_entity_poly.pdbx_seq_one_letter_code
_entity_poly.pdbx_strand_id
1 'polypeptide(L)'
;MKSALLHISLLFVFCVFLANSSLFDSVHVDLSYEHYAERRVESLPASVSMPCNSAVNLGYILVGLYWLLADQGGGETEGGRYFRHVFAFMALFYAPVQWSRLALLRRAPAVLDQWLTLPIFAWVPAWIGFIEHGPSGWLVWHAAALELGSVLSYGLALLHERGFEVALGCHVALAVQRGVRLQLARGDRGTLTSLLLALLSCAGFVLLKLLDHWLAQFWLFRRFTGHFWSKVCDVLQFHFSFRFLTALTKQSKE
;
A
#
# COMPACT_ATOMS: atom_id res chain seq x y z
N MET A 1 -5.80 -17.10 -8.58
CA MET A 1 -4.43 -16.58 -8.73
C MET A 1 -4.21 -15.93 -10.09
N LYS A 2 -4.38 -16.64 -11.22
CA LYS A 2 -4.19 -16.09 -12.59
C LYS A 2 -4.98 -14.80 -12.86
N SER A 3 -6.27 -14.77 -12.51
CA SER A 3 -7.12 -13.58 -12.69
C SER A 3 -6.61 -12.36 -11.90
N ALA A 4 -6.30 -12.53 -10.61
CA ALA A 4 -5.73 -11.46 -9.78
C ALA A 4 -4.38 -10.95 -10.30
N LEU A 5 -3.50 -11.87 -10.75
CA LEU A 5 -2.22 -11.49 -11.34
C LEU A 5 -2.41 -10.70 -12.63
N LEU A 6 -3.28 -11.17 -13.53
CA LEU A 6 -3.58 -10.46 -14.77
C LEU A 6 -4.14 -9.07 -14.48
N HIS A 7 -5.05 -8.97 -13.52
CA HIS A 7 -5.63 -7.69 -13.11
C HIS A 7 -4.57 -6.68 -12.68
N ILE A 8 -3.73 -7.04 -11.71
CA ILE A 8 -2.67 -6.16 -11.22
C ILE A 8 -1.63 -5.88 -12.30
N SER A 9 -1.30 -6.86 -13.14
CA SER A 9 -0.36 -6.66 -14.25
C SER A 9 -0.88 -5.65 -15.27
N LEU A 10 -2.17 -5.71 -15.62
CA LEU A 10 -2.78 -4.76 -16.56
C LEU A 10 -2.79 -3.34 -16.00
N LEU A 11 -3.22 -3.17 -14.74
CA LEU A 11 -3.19 -1.88 -14.06
C LEU A 11 -1.76 -1.34 -13.98
N PHE A 12 -0.81 -2.19 -13.59
CA PHE A 12 0.59 -1.83 -13.46
C PHE A 12 1.20 -1.37 -14.78
N VAL A 13 1.03 -2.16 -15.86
CA VAL A 13 1.55 -1.82 -17.19
C VAL A 13 0.93 -0.52 -17.70
N PHE A 14 -0.37 -0.31 -17.47
CA PHE A 14 -1.05 0.94 -17.79
C PHE A 14 -0.44 2.14 -17.06
N CYS A 15 -0.26 2.04 -15.73
CA CYS A 15 0.36 3.10 -14.94
C CYS A 15 1.82 3.34 -15.37
N VAL A 16 2.60 2.29 -15.65
CA VAL A 16 3.99 2.41 -16.13
C VAL A 16 4.04 3.14 -17.47
N PHE A 17 3.16 2.78 -18.41
CA PHE A 17 3.10 3.44 -19.71
C PHE A 17 2.84 4.94 -19.56
N LEU A 18 1.82 5.31 -18.77
CA LEU A 18 1.47 6.72 -18.58
C LEU A 18 2.50 7.48 -17.75
N ALA A 19 3.12 6.88 -16.74
CA ALA A 19 4.17 7.51 -15.94
C ALA A 19 5.46 7.77 -16.73
N ASN A 20 5.69 7.03 -17.82
CA ASN A 20 6.80 7.26 -18.75
C ASN A 20 6.42 8.17 -19.94
N SER A 21 5.20 8.70 -19.96
CA SER A 21 4.78 9.76 -20.88
C SER A 21 4.96 11.15 -20.27
N SER A 22 4.71 12.20 -21.05
CA SER A 22 4.75 13.59 -20.56
C SER A 22 3.54 13.99 -19.69
N LEU A 23 2.59 13.07 -19.44
CA LEU A 23 1.35 13.38 -18.72
C LEU A 23 1.60 13.93 -17.31
N PHE A 24 2.66 13.48 -16.63
CA PHE A 24 2.94 13.81 -15.22
C PHE A 24 4.19 14.68 -15.03
N ASP A 25 4.63 15.39 -16.07
CA ASP A 25 5.84 16.23 -16.02
C ASP A 25 5.73 17.37 -15.00
N SER A 26 4.51 17.86 -14.75
CA SER A 26 4.22 18.93 -13.79
C SER A 26 3.99 18.46 -12.35
N VAL A 27 3.87 17.15 -12.11
CA VAL A 27 3.58 16.63 -10.76
C VAL A 27 4.74 16.93 -9.81
N HIS A 28 4.43 17.36 -8.59
CA HIS A 28 5.43 17.58 -7.56
C HIS A 28 5.93 16.24 -6.98
N VAL A 29 7.20 15.89 -7.24
CA VAL A 29 7.84 14.67 -6.73
C VAL A 29 9.28 14.95 -6.30
N ASP A 30 9.72 14.25 -5.24
CA ASP A 30 11.10 14.35 -4.75
C ASP A 30 12.06 13.57 -5.67
N LEU A 31 13.05 14.27 -6.23
CA LEU A 31 14.07 13.72 -7.12
C LEU A 31 15.49 13.83 -6.54
N SER A 32 15.61 14.11 -5.24
CA SER A 32 16.89 14.17 -4.53
C SER A 32 16.90 13.20 -3.35
N TYR A 33 18.11 12.81 -2.93
CA TYR A 33 18.28 12.05 -1.70
C TYR A 33 18.13 12.90 -0.43
N GLU A 34 18.13 14.24 -0.56
CA GLU A 34 18.07 15.16 0.58
C GLU A 34 16.75 15.06 1.35
N HIS A 35 15.70 14.55 0.72
CA HIS A 35 14.41 14.26 1.36
C HIS A 35 14.50 13.12 2.39
N TYR A 36 15.56 12.31 2.35
CA TYR A 36 15.75 11.19 3.27
C TYR A 36 16.84 11.50 4.30
N ALA A 37 16.58 11.17 5.55
CA ALA A 37 17.61 11.26 6.59
C ALA A 37 18.66 10.15 6.47
N GLU A 38 18.36 9.03 5.79
CA GLU A 38 19.34 7.96 5.58
C GLU A 38 20.41 8.44 4.60
N ARG A 39 21.65 8.51 5.07
CA ARG A 39 22.78 8.88 4.22
C ARG A 39 23.06 7.80 3.20
N ARG A 40 23.27 8.24 1.96
CA ARG A 40 23.75 7.40 0.88
C ARG A 40 25.13 6.83 1.20
N VAL A 41 25.32 5.55 0.90
CA VAL A 41 26.62 4.87 0.93
C VAL A 41 27.18 4.85 -0.48
N GLU A 42 28.17 5.69 -0.76
CA GLU A 42 28.70 5.90 -2.12
C GLU A 42 29.41 4.68 -2.71
N SER A 43 29.95 3.80 -1.85
CA SER A 43 30.61 2.56 -2.27
C SER A 43 29.64 1.47 -2.73
N LEU A 44 28.33 1.66 -2.56
CA LEU A 44 27.30 0.70 -2.94
C LEU A 44 26.63 1.09 -4.28
N PRO A 45 26.16 0.10 -5.08
CA PRO A 45 25.35 0.36 -6.25
C PRO A 45 24.11 1.20 -5.93
N ALA A 46 23.64 2.01 -6.87
CA ALA A 46 22.52 2.94 -6.66
C ALA A 46 21.26 2.26 -6.06
N SER A 47 20.95 1.04 -6.51
CA SER A 47 19.83 0.23 -6.01
C SER A 47 19.87 -0.09 -4.52
N VAL A 48 21.05 -0.13 -3.91
CA VAL A 48 21.23 -0.44 -2.48
C VAL A 48 22.02 0.64 -1.75
N SER A 49 22.14 1.82 -2.37
CA SER A 49 22.90 2.94 -1.83
C SER A 49 22.26 3.55 -0.58
N MET A 50 20.99 3.24 -0.32
CA MET A 50 20.28 3.48 0.94
C MET A 50 19.90 2.12 1.56
N PRO A 51 20.84 1.41 2.20
CA PRO A 51 20.68 0.00 2.54
C PRO A 51 19.46 -0.31 3.42
N CYS A 52 19.13 0.55 4.38
CA CYS A 52 17.96 0.34 5.24
C CYS A 52 16.67 0.51 4.44
N ASN A 53 16.50 1.62 3.71
CA ASN A 53 15.33 1.85 2.88
C ASN A 53 15.18 0.84 1.72
N SER A 54 16.30 0.37 1.15
CA SER A 54 16.30 -0.69 0.15
C SER A 54 15.89 -2.04 0.74
N ALA A 55 16.32 -2.37 1.96
CA ALA A 55 15.99 -3.64 2.63
C ALA A 55 14.48 -3.78 2.92
N VAL A 56 13.77 -2.68 3.20
CA VAL A 56 12.32 -2.75 3.49
C VAL A 56 11.51 -3.24 2.27
N ASN A 57 12.02 -3.08 1.04
CA ASN A 57 11.39 -3.66 -0.15
C ASN A 57 11.27 -5.18 -0.07
N LEU A 58 12.21 -5.85 0.60
CA LEU A 58 12.10 -7.29 0.89
C LEU A 58 10.92 -7.57 1.82
N GLY A 59 10.58 -6.67 2.74
CA GLY A 59 9.40 -6.78 3.60
C GLY A 59 8.10 -6.84 2.81
N TYR A 60 7.90 -5.96 1.82
CA TYR A 60 6.73 -6.02 0.94
C TYR A 60 6.69 -7.32 0.14
N ILE A 61 7.85 -7.76 -0.39
CA ILE A 61 7.95 -9.03 -1.11
C ILE A 61 7.56 -10.21 -0.20
N LEU A 62 8.13 -10.27 0.99
CA LEU A 62 7.88 -11.34 1.96
C LEU A 62 6.42 -11.37 2.41
N VAL A 63 5.83 -10.21 2.73
CA VAL A 63 4.40 -10.12 3.10
C VAL A 63 3.51 -10.51 1.93
N GLY A 64 3.80 -10.05 0.73
CA GLY A 64 3.06 -10.42 -0.48
C GLY A 64 3.13 -11.92 -0.75
N LEU A 65 4.33 -12.52 -0.72
CA LEU A 65 4.52 -13.96 -0.92
C LEU A 65 3.87 -14.78 0.19
N TYR A 66 4.04 -14.37 1.45
CA TYR A 66 3.42 -15.02 2.60
C TYR A 66 1.89 -15.09 2.41
N TRP A 67 1.24 -13.96 2.13
CA TRP A 67 -0.20 -13.93 1.95
C TRP A 67 -0.68 -14.52 0.64
N LEU A 68 0.15 -14.62 -0.39
CA LEU A 68 -0.16 -15.34 -1.62
C LEU A 68 -0.19 -16.86 -1.38
N LEU A 69 0.79 -17.37 -0.65
CA LEU A 69 1.03 -18.80 -0.43
C LEU A 69 0.36 -19.36 0.84
N ALA A 70 -0.05 -18.51 1.78
CA ALA A 70 -0.67 -18.94 3.02
C ALA A 70 -1.94 -19.74 2.76
N ASP A 71 -1.93 -21.01 3.18
CA ASP A 71 -3.13 -21.83 3.20
C ASP A 71 -4.13 -21.26 4.21
N GLN A 72 -5.32 -20.95 3.71
CA GLN A 72 -6.40 -20.43 4.53
C GLN A 72 -7.33 -21.54 5.06
N GLY A 73 -7.02 -22.80 4.75
CA GLY A 73 -7.82 -23.97 5.08
C GLY A 73 -9.02 -24.16 4.14
N GLY A 74 -9.77 -25.23 4.38
CA GLY A 74 -10.96 -25.64 3.59
C GLY A 74 -12.19 -24.77 3.78
N GLY A 75 -12.06 -23.45 3.65
CA GLY A 75 -13.13 -22.50 3.94
C GLY A 75 -13.04 -21.17 3.20
N GLU A 76 -12.10 -20.95 2.28
CA GLU A 76 -11.99 -19.67 1.54
C GLU A 76 -12.86 -19.68 0.27
N THR A 77 -13.67 -18.62 0.04
CA THR A 77 -14.45 -18.47 -1.21
C THR A 77 -13.50 -18.10 -2.35
N GLU A 78 -13.89 -18.38 -3.59
CA GLU A 78 -13.15 -17.90 -4.75
C GLU A 78 -13.01 -16.37 -4.75
N GLY A 79 -14.07 -15.64 -4.37
CA GLY A 79 -14.04 -14.19 -4.21
C GLY A 79 -13.06 -13.72 -3.11
N GLY A 80 -13.12 -14.30 -1.92
CA GLY A 80 -12.19 -13.95 -0.83
C GLY A 80 -10.73 -14.21 -1.22
N ARG A 81 -10.48 -15.34 -1.90
CA ARG A 81 -9.17 -15.69 -2.46
C ARG A 81 -8.71 -14.69 -3.52
N TYR A 82 -9.62 -14.22 -4.37
CA TYR A 82 -9.32 -13.22 -5.37
C TYR A 82 -8.87 -11.91 -4.72
N PHE A 83 -9.62 -11.38 -3.76
CA PHE A 83 -9.25 -10.15 -3.03
C PHE A 83 -7.90 -10.28 -2.32
N ARG A 84 -7.68 -11.40 -1.61
CA ARG A 84 -6.39 -11.68 -0.97
C ARG A 84 -5.25 -11.69 -1.99
N HIS A 85 -5.42 -12.39 -3.12
CA HIS A 85 -4.39 -12.43 -4.15
C HIS A 85 -4.14 -11.07 -4.80
N VAL A 86 -5.17 -10.29 -5.09
CA VAL A 86 -5.02 -8.93 -5.65
C VAL A 86 -4.20 -8.08 -4.69
N PHE A 87 -4.58 -8.03 -3.41
CA PHE A 87 -3.89 -7.24 -2.41
C PHE A 87 -2.44 -7.72 -2.19
N ALA A 88 -2.19 -9.03 -2.32
CA ALA A 88 -0.85 -9.61 -2.24
C ALA A 88 0.01 -9.20 -3.44
N PHE A 89 -0.54 -9.26 -4.66
CA PHE A 89 0.14 -8.79 -5.85
C PHE A 89 0.41 -7.28 -5.81
N MET A 90 -0.46 -6.47 -5.23
CA MET A 90 -0.17 -5.05 -5.02
C MET A 90 1.10 -4.83 -4.18
N ALA A 91 1.28 -5.57 -3.08
CA ALA A 91 2.52 -5.52 -2.30
C ALA A 91 3.74 -5.98 -3.12
N LEU A 92 3.61 -7.07 -3.88
CA LEU A 92 4.70 -7.60 -4.72
C LEU A 92 5.12 -6.64 -5.83
N PHE A 93 4.16 -5.97 -6.49
CA PHE A 93 4.41 -5.03 -7.58
C PHE A 93 4.84 -3.65 -7.08
N TYR A 94 4.44 -3.26 -5.87
CA TYR A 94 4.88 -2.02 -5.26
C TYR A 94 6.37 -2.05 -4.88
N ALA A 95 6.87 -3.19 -4.40
CA ALA A 95 8.28 -3.35 -4.01
C ALA A 95 9.30 -2.90 -5.09
N PRO A 96 9.25 -3.37 -6.35
CA PRO A 96 10.18 -2.91 -7.39
C PRO A 96 10.00 -1.45 -7.77
N VAL A 97 8.80 -0.88 -7.61
CA VAL A 97 8.56 0.57 -7.86
C VAL A 97 9.27 1.40 -6.81
N GLN A 98 9.05 1.10 -5.53
CA GLN A 98 9.75 1.77 -4.44
C GLN A 98 11.26 1.61 -4.58
N TRP A 99 11.74 0.40 -4.91
CA TRP A 99 13.16 0.15 -5.15
C TRP A 99 13.71 1.02 -6.30
N SER A 100 12.96 1.14 -7.40
CA SER A 100 13.33 1.97 -8.55
C SER A 100 13.30 3.46 -8.23
N ARG A 101 12.36 3.91 -7.39
CA ARG A 101 12.30 5.30 -6.89
C ARG A 101 13.59 5.65 -6.15
N LEU A 102 14.04 4.77 -5.25
CA LEU A 102 15.28 4.96 -4.50
C LEU A 102 16.52 4.89 -5.42
N ALA A 103 16.53 4.00 -6.41
CA ALA A 103 17.70 3.75 -7.23
C ALA A 103 17.94 4.80 -8.32
N LEU A 104 16.86 5.28 -8.97
CA LEU A 104 16.96 6.01 -10.23
C LEU A 104 16.80 7.53 -10.07
N LEU A 105 16.12 7.99 -9.01
CA LEU A 105 15.75 9.41 -8.82
C LEU A 105 15.13 10.03 -10.08
N ARG A 106 14.34 9.24 -10.82
CA ARG A 106 13.60 9.67 -12.01
C ARG A 106 12.15 9.95 -11.65
N ARG A 107 11.54 10.85 -12.41
CA ARG A 107 10.13 11.23 -12.26
C ARG A 107 9.19 10.04 -12.37
N ALA A 108 9.34 9.19 -13.39
CA ALA A 108 8.43 8.05 -13.61
C ALA A 108 8.32 7.10 -12.40
N PRO A 109 9.42 6.58 -11.81
CA PRO A 109 9.35 5.81 -10.55
C PRO A 109 8.75 6.57 -9.36
N ALA A 110 9.04 7.87 -9.22
CA ALA A 110 8.49 8.67 -8.13
C ALA A 110 6.96 8.88 -8.27
N VAL A 111 6.49 9.12 -9.50
CA VAL A 111 5.07 9.18 -9.85
C VAL A 111 4.39 7.84 -9.61
N LEU A 112 5.00 6.73 -10.07
CA LEU A 112 4.44 5.39 -9.85
C LEU A 112 4.32 5.04 -8.36
N ASP A 113 5.30 5.43 -7.55
CA ASP A 113 5.29 5.19 -6.11
C ASP A 113 4.10 5.89 -5.43
N GLN A 114 3.85 7.16 -5.75
CA GLN A 114 2.67 7.87 -5.27
C GLN A 114 1.38 7.27 -5.86
N TRP A 115 1.31 7.08 -7.16
CA TRP A 115 0.10 6.70 -7.86
C TRP A 115 -0.42 5.33 -7.45
N LEU A 116 0.46 4.31 -7.41
CA LEU A 116 0.07 2.94 -7.04
C LEU A 116 -0.26 2.79 -5.54
N THR A 117 0.14 3.75 -4.70
CA THR A 117 -0.28 3.79 -3.30
C THR A 117 -1.78 4.02 -3.17
N LEU A 118 -2.41 4.79 -4.07
CA LEU A 118 -3.85 5.09 -3.94
C LEU A 118 -4.72 3.84 -4.12
N PRO A 119 -4.54 3.00 -5.17
CA PRO A 119 -5.29 1.75 -5.31
C PRO A 119 -5.07 0.81 -4.13
N ILE A 120 -3.85 0.72 -3.58
CA ILE A 120 -3.57 -0.10 -2.39
C ILE A 120 -4.54 0.22 -1.24
N PHE A 121 -4.72 1.50 -0.91
CA PHE A 121 -5.67 1.89 0.13
C PHE A 121 -7.13 1.70 -0.30
N ALA A 122 -7.46 1.95 -1.57
CA ALA A 122 -8.82 1.77 -2.09
C ALA A 122 -9.31 0.31 -2.10
N TRP A 123 -8.39 -0.66 -2.15
CA TRP A 123 -8.74 -2.08 -2.12
C TRP A 123 -9.19 -2.56 -0.72
N VAL A 124 -8.85 -1.85 0.35
CA VAL A 124 -9.36 -2.14 1.70
C VAL A 124 -10.89 -1.97 1.77
N PRO A 125 -11.48 -0.80 1.45
CA PRO A 125 -12.94 -0.65 1.42
C PRO A 125 -13.60 -1.51 0.34
N ALA A 126 -12.92 -1.82 -0.78
CA ALA A 126 -13.45 -2.76 -1.77
C ALA A 126 -13.61 -4.17 -1.19
N TRP A 127 -12.60 -4.67 -0.47
CA TRP A 127 -12.68 -5.97 0.20
C TRP A 127 -13.70 -5.96 1.34
N ILE A 128 -13.79 -4.87 2.12
CA ILE A 128 -14.85 -4.69 3.12
C ILE A 128 -16.24 -4.78 2.49
N GLY A 129 -16.45 -4.11 1.35
CA GLY A 129 -17.71 -4.18 0.61
C GLY A 129 -18.07 -5.62 0.20
N PHE A 130 -17.08 -6.41 -0.24
CA PHE A 130 -17.28 -7.83 -0.51
C PHE A 130 -17.71 -8.63 0.74
N ILE A 131 -17.10 -8.35 1.90
CA ILE A 131 -17.48 -8.98 3.17
C ILE A 131 -18.91 -8.59 3.58
N GLU A 132 -19.28 -7.32 3.42
CA GLU A 132 -20.60 -6.79 3.80
C GLU A 132 -21.73 -7.42 2.98
N HIS A 133 -21.56 -7.56 1.66
CA HIS A 133 -22.59 -8.04 0.73
C HIS A 133 -22.53 -9.55 0.45
N GLY A 134 -21.44 -10.20 0.84
CA GLY A 134 -21.21 -11.63 0.61
C GLY A 134 -20.97 -12.00 -0.86
N PRO A 135 -20.68 -13.28 -1.14
CA PRO A 135 -20.31 -13.75 -2.48
C PRO A 135 -21.39 -13.61 -3.55
N SER A 136 -22.67 -13.64 -3.14
CA SER A 136 -23.84 -13.57 -4.03
C SER A 136 -24.35 -12.15 -4.27
N GLY A 137 -24.09 -11.21 -3.35
CA GLY A 137 -24.51 -9.81 -3.45
C GLY A 137 -23.42 -8.86 -3.97
N TRP A 138 -22.17 -9.32 -4.03
CA TRP A 138 -21.06 -8.49 -4.47
C TRP A 138 -20.98 -8.38 -6.00
N LEU A 139 -21.11 -7.15 -6.49
CA LEU A 139 -20.95 -6.88 -7.91
C LEU A 139 -19.55 -6.38 -8.22
N VAL A 140 -18.84 -7.09 -9.10
CA VAL A 140 -17.46 -6.81 -9.56
C VAL A 140 -17.27 -5.36 -9.98
N TRP A 141 -18.31 -4.72 -10.51
CA TRP A 141 -18.28 -3.32 -10.91
C TRP A 141 -18.03 -2.35 -9.74
N HIS A 142 -18.35 -2.69 -8.48
CA HIS A 142 -18.05 -1.82 -7.33
C HIS A 142 -16.55 -1.73 -7.10
N ALA A 143 -15.86 -2.87 -7.13
CA ALA A 143 -14.40 -2.92 -7.01
C ALA A 143 -13.74 -2.15 -8.16
N ALA A 144 -14.20 -2.37 -9.39
CA ALA A 144 -13.68 -1.68 -10.56
C ALA A 144 -13.93 -0.16 -10.50
N ALA A 145 -15.10 0.29 -10.03
CA ALA A 145 -15.39 1.71 -9.87
C ALA A 145 -14.54 2.37 -8.78
N LEU A 146 -14.32 1.69 -7.65
CA LEU A 146 -13.43 2.17 -6.59
C LEU A 146 -11.98 2.24 -7.06
N GLU A 147 -11.51 1.24 -7.78
CA GLU A 147 -10.15 1.23 -8.34
C GLU A 147 -9.97 2.29 -9.40
N LEU A 148 -10.89 2.42 -10.36
CA LEU A 148 -10.87 3.47 -11.36
C LEU A 148 -10.90 4.86 -10.72
N GLY A 149 -11.80 5.07 -9.75
CA GLY A 149 -11.86 6.31 -8.98
C GLY A 149 -10.54 6.59 -8.23
N SER A 150 -9.90 5.55 -7.71
CA SER A 150 -8.59 5.67 -7.06
C SER A 150 -7.49 6.06 -8.04
N VAL A 151 -7.41 5.40 -9.19
CA VAL A 151 -6.46 5.72 -10.27
C VAL A 151 -6.66 7.15 -10.76
N LEU A 152 -7.91 7.56 -10.99
CA LEU A 152 -8.25 8.92 -11.45
C LEU A 152 -8.00 9.98 -10.37
N SER A 153 -8.12 9.64 -9.08
CA SER A 153 -7.89 10.59 -7.99
C SER A 153 -6.46 11.12 -7.93
N TYR A 154 -5.50 10.41 -8.53
CA TYR A 154 -4.13 10.90 -8.71
C TYR A 154 -4.04 12.16 -9.60
N GLY A 155 -5.06 12.41 -10.43
CA GLY A 155 -5.17 13.65 -11.19
C GLY A 155 -5.15 14.91 -10.32
N LEU A 156 -5.49 14.81 -9.03
CA LEU A 156 -5.34 15.93 -8.09
C LEU A 156 -3.88 16.40 -7.99
N ALA A 157 -2.89 15.50 -8.12
CA ALA A 157 -1.47 15.83 -8.08
C ALA A 157 -1.01 16.64 -9.30
N LEU A 158 -1.80 16.66 -10.39
CA LEU A 158 -1.59 17.57 -11.53
C LEU A 158 -2.14 18.97 -11.28
N LEU A 159 -3.13 19.10 -10.39
CA LEU A 159 -3.83 20.35 -10.12
C LEU A 159 -3.22 21.13 -8.95
N HIS A 160 -2.58 20.43 -8.01
CA HIS A 160 -2.04 21.04 -6.80
C HIS A 160 -0.86 20.22 -6.23
N GLU A 161 0.13 20.91 -5.65
CA GLU A 161 1.33 20.27 -5.05
C GLU A 161 0.98 19.26 -3.95
N ARG A 162 -0.08 19.55 -3.19
CA ARG A 162 -0.64 18.66 -2.14
C ARG A 162 -1.72 17.69 -2.65
N GLY A 163 -1.90 17.58 -3.95
CA GLY A 163 -3.00 16.82 -4.54
C GLY A 163 -2.93 15.33 -4.22
N PHE A 164 -1.72 14.76 -4.21
CA PHE A 164 -1.48 13.39 -3.78
C PHE A 164 -1.85 13.17 -2.31
N GLU A 165 -1.41 14.05 -1.40
CA GLU A 165 -1.69 13.95 0.03
C GLU A 165 -3.18 14.03 0.32
N VAL A 166 -3.91 14.91 -0.39
CA VAL A 166 -5.38 15.00 -0.27
C VAL A 166 -6.03 13.72 -0.75
N ALA A 167 -5.64 13.20 -1.93
CA ALA A 167 -6.17 11.94 -2.46
C ALA A 167 -5.92 10.78 -1.47
N LEU A 168 -4.68 10.62 -1.03
CA LEU A 168 -4.28 9.59 -0.08
C LEU A 168 -5.05 9.72 1.24
N GLY A 169 -5.17 10.93 1.79
CA GLY A 169 -5.92 11.20 3.01
C GLY A 169 -7.39 10.77 2.91
N CYS A 170 -8.04 11.03 1.78
CA CYS A 170 -9.42 10.57 1.53
C CYS A 170 -9.52 9.04 1.49
N HIS A 171 -8.59 8.36 0.81
CA HIS A 171 -8.56 6.89 0.76
C HIS A 171 -8.31 6.26 2.14
N VAL A 172 -7.37 6.81 2.90
CA VAL A 172 -7.10 6.40 4.28
C VAL A 172 -8.35 6.60 5.13
N ALA A 173 -8.97 7.79 5.11
CA ALA A 173 -10.16 8.09 5.90
C ALA A 173 -11.32 7.12 5.57
N LEU A 174 -11.55 6.82 4.30
CA LEU A 174 -12.56 5.87 3.86
C LEU A 174 -12.25 4.44 4.36
N ALA A 175 -11.00 3.99 4.23
CA ALA A 175 -10.57 2.68 4.71
C ALA A 175 -10.74 2.55 6.23
N VAL A 176 -10.37 3.57 7.00
CA VAL A 176 -10.55 3.62 8.46
C VAL A 176 -12.03 3.59 8.81
N GLN A 177 -12.84 4.47 8.21
CA GLN A 177 -14.27 4.56 8.48
C GLN A 177 -14.97 3.22 8.23
N ARG A 178 -14.70 2.58 7.07
CA ARG A 178 -15.26 1.28 6.70
C ARG A 178 -14.74 0.16 7.60
N GLY A 179 -13.45 0.16 7.92
CA GLY A 179 -12.83 -0.85 8.78
C GLY A 179 -13.41 -0.82 10.20
N VAL A 180 -13.53 0.37 10.79
CA VAL A 180 -14.15 0.56 12.11
C VAL A 180 -15.61 0.14 12.10
N ARG A 181 -16.39 0.55 11.08
CA ARG A 181 -17.79 0.13 10.95
C ARG A 181 -17.93 -1.39 10.86
N LEU A 182 -17.12 -2.05 10.04
CA LEU A 182 -17.15 -3.50 9.90
C LEU A 182 -16.76 -4.20 11.21
N GLN A 183 -15.73 -3.70 11.91
CA GLN A 183 -15.33 -4.23 13.21
C GLN A 183 -16.44 -4.09 14.25
N LEU A 184 -17.14 -2.95 14.30
CA LEU A 184 -18.26 -2.76 15.23
C LEU A 184 -19.45 -3.67 14.90
N ALA A 185 -19.69 -3.95 13.62
CA ALA A 185 -20.82 -4.75 13.18
C ALA A 185 -20.59 -6.27 13.33
N ARG A 186 -19.36 -6.74 13.10
CA ARG A 186 -19.07 -8.18 12.93
C ARG A 186 -17.79 -8.67 13.59
N GLY A 187 -17.01 -7.79 14.21
CA GLY A 187 -15.68 -8.15 14.70
C GLY A 187 -15.67 -8.75 16.10
N ASP A 188 -14.56 -9.43 16.39
CA ASP A 188 -14.22 -9.97 17.70
C ASP A 188 -12.94 -9.32 18.26
N ARG A 189 -12.39 -9.87 19.36
CA ARG A 189 -11.15 -9.37 19.98
C ARG A 189 -9.92 -9.53 19.08
N GLY A 190 -9.85 -10.61 18.31
CA GLY A 190 -8.74 -10.88 17.38
C GLY A 190 -8.75 -9.96 16.17
N THR A 191 -9.92 -9.71 15.59
CA THR A 191 -10.08 -8.75 14.49
C THR A 191 -9.89 -7.31 14.99
N LEU A 192 -10.34 -6.98 16.21
CA LEU A 192 -10.09 -5.66 16.83
C LEU A 192 -8.58 -5.41 16.97
N THR A 193 -7.85 -6.40 17.48
CA THR A 193 -6.39 -6.31 17.62
C THR A 193 -5.72 -6.08 16.26
N SER A 194 -6.15 -6.81 15.24
CA SER A 194 -5.64 -6.64 13.88
C SER A 194 -5.94 -5.25 13.32
N LEU A 195 -7.16 -4.74 13.51
CA LEU A 195 -7.53 -3.38 13.10
C LEU A 195 -6.70 -2.32 13.82
N LEU A 196 -6.57 -2.38 15.14
CA LEU A 196 -5.79 -1.41 15.90
C LEU A 196 -4.32 -1.39 15.50
N LEU A 197 -3.74 -2.57 15.25
CA LEU A 197 -2.36 -2.68 14.78
C LEU A 197 -2.22 -2.14 13.34
N ALA A 198 -3.20 -2.35 12.45
CA ALA A 198 -3.22 -1.74 11.13
C ALA A 198 -3.31 -0.21 11.20
N LEU A 199 -4.16 0.34 12.07
CA LEU A 199 -4.32 1.79 12.27
C LEU A 199 -3.06 2.42 12.88
N LEU A 200 -2.47 1.78 13.88
CA LEU A 200 -1.22 2.23 14.50
C LEU A 200 -0.08 2.21 13.47
N SER A 201 -0.03 1.17 12.64
CA SER A 201 0.94 1.06 11.55
C SER A 201 0.72 2.14 10.49
N CYS A 202 -0.53 2.42 10.09
CA CYS A 202 -0.86 3.52 9.18
C CYS A 202 -0.44 4.89 9.74
N ALA A 203 -0.70 5.13 11.03
CA ALA A 203 -0.26 6.35 11.69
C ALA A 203 1.28 6.45 11.73
N GLY A 204 1.96 5.35 12.03
CA GLY A 204 3.42 5.28 12.00
C GLY A 204 4.00 5.55 10.60
N PHE A 205 3.39 5.00 9.56
CA PHE A 205 3.76 5.26 8.16
C PHE A 205 3.72 6.75 7.82
N VAL A 206 2.71 7.48 8.29
CA VAL A 206 2.59 8.93 8.04
C VAL A 206 3.54 9.73 8.93
N LEU A 207 3.45 9.53 10.25
CA LEU A 207 4.13 10.39 11.22
C LEU A 207 5.65 10.23 11.17
N LEU A 208 6.16 9.00 11.05
CA LEU A 208 7.61 8.76 11.03
C LEU A 208 8.24 9.26 9.72
N LYS A 209 7.49 9.26 8.62
CA LYS A 209 7.90 9.86 7.36
C LYS A 209 7.98 11.38 7.47
N LEU A 210 6.93 12.02 7.99
CA LEU A 210 6.88 13.49 8.14
C LEU A 210 7.95 14.02 9.10
N LEU A 211 8.30 13.24 10.12
CA LEU A 211 9.27 13.60 11.13
C LEU A 211 10.68 13.04 10.84
N ASP A 212 10.96 12.50 9.64
CA ASP A 212 12.19 11.74 9.36
C ASP A 212 13.48 12.50 9.77
N HIS A 213 13.66 13.72 9.28
CA HIS A 213 14.82 14.54 9.60
C HIS A 213 14.86 14.99 11.07
N TRP A 214 13.70 15.32 11.65
CA TRP A 214 13.63 15.71 13.05
C TRP A 214 13.99 14.54 13.96
N LEU A 215 13.53 13.32 13.64
CA LEU A 215 13.83 12.12 14.39
C LEU A 215 15.32 11.74 14.31
N ALA A 216 15.97 12.01 13.18
CA ALA A 216 17.37 11.67 12.94
C ALA A 216 18.38 12.26 13.97
N GLN A 217 17.96 13.23 14.80
CA GLN A 217 18.77 13.72 15.92
C GLN A 217 18.97 12.68 17.04
N PHE A 218 17.98 11.80 17.25
CA PHE A 218 18.00 10.77 18.29
C PHE A 218 18.75 9.52 17.82
N TRP A 219 19.46 8.80 18.72
CA TRP A 219 20.34 7.70 18.33
C TRP A 219 19.64 6.64 17.46
N LEU A 220 18.37 6.33 17.80
CA LEU A 220 17.64 5.21 17.19
C LEU A 220 17.40 5.47 15.70
N PHE A 221 17.24 6.74 15.35
CA PHE A 221 16.90 7.20 14.02
C PHE A 221 18.11 7.67 13.21
N ARG A 222 19.34 7.58 13.74
CA ARG A 222 20.56 7.88 12.97
C ARG A 222 20.87 6.83 11.92
N ARG A 223 20.58 5.55 12.23
CA ARG A 223 20.82 4.42 11.32
C ARG A 223 19.52 3.91 10.71
N PHE A 224 18.50 3.71 11.53
CA PHE A 224 17.17 3.28 11.12
C PHE A 224 16.25 4.49 11.16
N THR A 225 16.24 5.26 10.08
CA THR A 225 15.61 6.59 10.08
C THR A 225 14.09 6.53 10.20
N GLY A 226 13.45 7.68 10.39
CA GLY A 226 12.00 7.77 10.44
C GLY A 226 11.37 7.20 9.17
N HIS A 227 11.94 7.49 8.00
CA HIS A 227 11.49 6.93 6.72
C HIS A 227 11.68 5.40 6.64
N PHE A 228 12.77 4.86 7.20
CA PHE A 228 12.92 3.40 7.30
C PHE A 228 11.79 2.79 8.14
N TRP A 229 11.56 3.32 9.34
CA TRP A 229 10.51 2.80 10.23
C TRP A 229 9.12 3.04 9.69
N SER A 230 8.89 4.14 8.96
CA SER A 230 7.61 4.41 8.31
C SER A 230 7.29 3.35 7.26
N LYS A 231 8.30 2.88 6.51
CA LYS A 231 8.14 1.79 5.55
C LYS A 231 7.97 0.43 6.22
N VAL A 232 8.63 0.19 7.37
CA VAL A 232 8.33 -1.00 8.19
C VAL A 232 6.87 -0.98 8.65
N CYS A 233 6.39 0.18 9.10
CA CYS A 233 4.99 0.38 9.44
C CYS A 233 4.05 0.14 8.25
N ASP A 234 4.40 0.57 7.04
CA ASP A 234 3.61 0.29 5.84
C ASP A 234 3.52 -1.23 5.54
N VAL A 235 4.64 -1.96 5.64
CA VAL A 235 4.66 -3.44 5.53
C VAL A 235 3.78 -4.10 6.59
N LEU A 236 3.84 -3.62 7.84
CA LEU A 236 3.00 -4.11 8.93
C LEU A 236 1.51 -3.77 8.71
N GLN A 237 1.22 -2.59 8.17
CA GLN A 237 -0.13 -2.17 7.80
C GLN A 237 -0.73 -3.15 6.80
N PHE A 238 0.01 -3.53 5.74
CA PHE A 238 -0.41 -4.59 4.83
C PHE A 238 -0.75 -5.87 5.60
N HIS A 239 0.20 -6.38 6.40
CA HIS A 239 0.03 -7.63 7.12
C HIS A 239 -1.20 -7.62 8.05
N PHE A 240 -1.40 -6.57 8.83
CA PHE A 240 -2.53 -6.47 9.75
C PHE A 240 -3.86 -6.24 9.02
N SER A 241 -3.87 -5.51 7.90
CA SER A 241 -5.05 -5.43 7.03
C SER A 241 -5.41 -6.80 6.46
N PHE A 242 -4.44 -7.60 6.00
CA PHE A 242 -4.71 -8.98 5.59
C PHE A 242 -5.30 -9.81 6.72
N ARG A 243 -4.72 -9.75 7.93
CA ARG A 243 -5.24 -10.49 9.09
C ARG A 243 -6.69 -10.12 9.38
N PHE A 244 -6.98 -8.83 9.41
CA PHE A 244 -8.33 -8.29 9.65
C PHE A 244 -9.33 -8.76 8.59
N LEU A 245 -9.04 -8.51 7.31
CA LEU A 245 -9.95 -8.79 6.20
C LEU A 245 -10.14 -10.29 5.97
N THR A 246 -9.07 -11.07 6.10
CA THR A 246 -9.12 -12.53 5.93
C THR A 246 -9.93 -13.19 7.05
N ALA A 247 -9.73 -12.77 8.30
CA ALA A 247 -10.49 -13.29 9.43
C ALA A 247 -11.99 -13.02 9.27
N LEU A 248 -12.37 -11.78 8.95
CA LEU A 248 -13.78 -11.40 8.75
C LEU A 248 -14.39 -12.05 7.50
N THR A 249 -13.60 -12.29 6.44
CA THR A 249 -14.07 -13.04 5.27
C THR A 249 -14.39 -14.51 5.60
N LYS A 250 -13.68 -15.12 6.57
CA LYS A 250 -13.99 -16.48 7.04
C LYS A 250 -15.25 -16.50 7.89
N GLN A 251 -15.40 -15.51 8.79
CA GLN A 251 -16.56 -15.39 9.67
C GLN A 251 -17.86 -15.08 8.90
N SER A 252 -17.81 -14.36 7.77
CA SER A 252 -19.00 -14.04 6.97
C SER A 252 -19.60 -15.24 6.22
N LYS A 253 -19.10 -16.47 6.45
CA LYS A 253 -19.60 -17.72 5.85
C LYS A 253 -20.36 -18.59 6.84
N GLU A 254 -20.19 -18.33 8.14
CA GLU A 254 -20.97 -18.94 9.21
C GLU A 254 -22.28 -18.15 9.39
#